data_AF-A0A935L9Q8-F1
#
_entry.id   AF-A0A935L9Q8-F1
#
_cell.length_a   1.000
_cell.length_b   1.000
_cell.length_c   1.000
_cell.angle_alpha   90.00
_cell.angle_beta   90.00
_cell.angle_gamma   90.00
#
_symmetry.space_group_name_H-M   'P 1'
#
loop_
_entity.id
_entity.type
_entity.pdbx_description
1 polymer ?
#
loop_
_entity_poly.entity_id
_entity_poly.type
_entity_poly.pdbx_seq_one_letter_code
_entity_poly.pdbx_strand_id
1 'polypeptide(L)'
;MGYDGLRVGLNTSEMRYRLIGENFEALNGFGNSGTWGLDLSYPLYRTLLSNVYGNAALDHKTFDNSSGGSTTTRYQMNTVSLGLSGNTSDTLGAGGTSFASLTLTTGHVNLDGSPNQGADAASTQTAGQFSKLRFAANRLQTISERLAVFVSLSGQLAGKNLDSGERFYLGGPSGVRAYPGSEAGGSEGTLASLELRWQSAPGIQLTGFYDTGSVTVNHNNDFAGAPALNRLSLQGAGLALEAKAFSAVNLKLTWARRIGENPNPASTGNDQDGTLLRDRFWLSATLPF
;
A
#
# COMPACT_ATOMS: atom_id res chain seq x y z
N MET A 1 21.81 27.54 11.21
CA MET A 1 21.52 26.17 10.72
C MET A 1 21.19 25.32 11.94
N GLY A 2 20.02 24.67 11.99
CA GLY A 2 19.59 23.92 13.18
C GLY A 2 20.36 22.60 13.31
N TYR A 3 21.03 22.40 14.44
CA TYR A 3 21.98 21.30 14.66
C TYR A 3 21.33 19.97 15.04
N ASP A 4 20.02 19.95 15.33
CA ASP A 4 19.34 18.76 15.88
C ASP A 4 18.66 17.89 14.83
N GLY A 5 18.64 18.29 13.56
CA GLY A 5 18.12 17.47 12.46
C GLY A 5 16.62 17.12 12.52
N LEU A 6 15.88 17.64 13.51
CA LEU A 6 14.42 17.49 13.63
C LEU A 6 13.72 18.07 12.41
N ARG A 7 12.79 17.31 11.87
CA ARG A 7 11.89 17.73 10.79
C ARG A 7 10.46 17.68 11.30
N VAL A 8 9.73 18.75 11.01
CA VAL A 8 8.30 18.88 11.28
C VAL A 8 7.60 19.10 9.95
N GLY A 9 6.57 18.32 9.66
CA GLY A 9 5.76 18.41 8.45
C GLY A 9 4.29 18.57 8.79
N LEU A 10 3.58 19.36 8.00
CA LEU A 10 2.12 19.42 8.00
C LEU A 10 1.63 18.87 6.67
N ASN A 11 0.64 17.98 6.71
CA ASN A 11 0.05 17.39 5.52
C ASN A 11 -1.47 17.61 5.51
N THR A 12 -2.03 17.84 4.33
CA THR A 12 -3.47 17.88 4.13
C THR A 12 -3.82 17.23 2.79
N SER A 13 -4.91 16.47 2.75
CA SER A 13 -5.42 15.89 1.51
C SER A 13 -6.93 15.97 1.46
N GLU A 14 -7.46 16.18 0.26
CA GLU A 14 -8.88 16.19 -0.04
C GLU A 14 -9.09 15.38 -1.32
N MET A 15 -9.97 14.39 -1.25
CA MET A 15 -10.28 13.51 -2.37
C MET A 15 -11.79 13.53 -2.60
N ARG A 16 -12.20 13.64 -3.85
CA ARG A 16 -13.59 13.42 -4.29
C ARG A 16 -13.59 12.36 -5.36
N TYR A 17 -14.44 11.35 -5.21
CA TYR A 17 -14.52 10.26 -6.15
C TYR A 17 -15.97 9.93 -6.52
N ARG A 18 -16.14 9.31 -7.68
CA ARG A 18 -17.41 8.79 -8.19
C ARG A 18 -17.17 7.44 -8.86
N LEU A 19 -18.03 6.47 -8.56
CA LEU A 19 -18.02 5.16 -9.19
C LEU A 19 -18.63 5.27 -10.58
N ILE A 20 -17.86 4.90 -11.61
CA ILE A 20 -18.21 5.08 -13.03
C ILE A 20 -18.25 3.76 -13.83
N GLY A 21 -18.09 2.61 -13.17
CA GLY A 21 -18.14 1.30 -13.86
C GLY A 21 -19.57 0.91 -14.21
N GLU A 22 -19.78 0.23 -15.36
CA GLU A 22 -21.10 -0.17 -15.87
C GLU A 22 -21.92 -0.98 -14.84
N ASN A 23 -21.26 -1.80 -14.01
CA ASN A 23 -21.90 -2.57 -12.94
C ASN A 23 -22.25 -1.74 -11.69
N PHE A 24 -21.71 -0.52 -11.57
CA PHE A 24 -21.87 0.38 -10.42
C PHE A 24 -22.60 1.68 -10.78
N GLU A 25 -22.94 1.89 -12.05
CA GLU A 25 -23.63 3.10 -12.53
C GLU A 25 -25.00 3.23 -11.84
N ALA A 26 -25.70 2.11 -11.62
CA ALA A 26 -26.96 2.05 -10.89
C ALA A 26 -26.83 2.44 -9.40
N LEU A 27 -25.65 2.28 -8.78
CA LEU A 27 -25.40 2.68 -7.39
C LEU A 27 -25.20 4.20 -7.25
N ASN A 28 -24.84 4.90 -8.33
CA ASN A 28 -24.49 6.33 -8.34
C ASN A 28 -23.64 6.73 -7.11
N GLY A 29 -22.61 5.93 -6.83
CA GLY A 29 -21.81 6.05 -5.62
C GLY A 29 -20.78 7.16 -5.77
N PHE A 30 -20.71 8.06 -4.79
CA PHE A 30 -19.68 9.09 -4.70
C PHE A 30 -19.24 9.27 -3.25
N GLY A 31 -18.06 9.81 -3.05
CA GLY A 31 -17.58 10.08 -1.71
C GLY A 31 -16.49 11.14 -1.68
N ASN A 32 -16.37 11.75 -0.50
CA ASN A 32 -15.35 12.71 -0.18
C ASN A 32 -14.54 12.17 1.01
N SER A 33 -13.22 12.32 0.96
CA SER A 33 -12.37 12.07 2.12
C SER A 33 -11.36 13.18 2.33
N GLY A 34 -11.21 13.62 3.57
CA GLY A 34 -10.25 14.63 3.99
C GLY A 34 -9.25 14.06 4.98
N THR A 35 -8.00 14.51 4.93
CA THR A 35 -6.98 14.21 5.94
C THR A 35 -6.24 15.47 6.33
N TRP A 36 -5.97 15.61 7.62
CA TRP A 36 -5.09 16.62 8.20
C TRP A 36 -4.10 15.91 9.11
N GLY A 37 -2.81 16.14 8.90
CA GLY A 37 -1.78 15.44 9.65
C GLY A 37 -0.58 16.30 10.03
N LEU A 38 0.09 15.88 11.10
CA LEU A 38 1.34 16.41 11.61
C LEU A 38 2.35 15.27 11.68
N ASP A 39 3.52 15.46 11.05
CA ASP A 39 4.60 14.49 11.02
C ASP A 39 5.85 15.05 11.70
N LEU A 40 6.51 14.21 12.49
CA LEU A 40 7.78 14.48 13.14
C LEU A 40 8.78 13.39 12.75
N SER A 41 10.00 13.79 12.38
CA SER A 41 11.10 12.86 12.11
C SER A 41 12.40 13.38 12.71
N TYR A 42 13.08 12.55 13.50
CA TYR A 42 14.31 12.90 14.20
C TYR A 42 15.40 11.86 13.93
N PRO A 43 16.60 12.25 13.47
CA PRO A 43 17.69 11.32 13.25
C PRO A 43 18.27 10.86 14.60
N LEU A 44 17.97 9.61 14.98
CA LEU A 44 18.48 8.98 16.20
C LEU A 44 19.95 8.55 16.05
N TYR A 45 20.33 8.16 14.83
CA TYR A 45 21.70 7.80 14.47
C TYR A 45 21.96 8.20 13.03
N ARG A 46 23.08 8.85 12.74
CA ARG A 46 23.37 9.37 11.41
C ARG A 46 24.85 9.28 11.06
N THR A 47 25.15 8.58 9.97
CA THR A 47 26.49 8.46 9.39
C THR A 47 26.40 8.52 7.85
N LEU A 48 27.54 8.51 7.17
CA LEU A 48 27.57 8.44 5.71
C LEU A 48 26.95 7.15 5.16
N LEU A 49 27.04 6.04 5.90
CA LEU A 49 26.61 4.72 5.43
C LEU A 49 25.32 4.23 6.09
N SER A 50 25.03 4.64 7.33
CA SER A 50 23.91 4.13 8.12
C SER A 50 23.16 5.25 8.81
N ASN A 51 21.83 5.23 8.72
CA ASN A 51 20.95 6.24 9.30
C ASN A 51 19.74 5.57 9.94
N VAL A 52 19.32 6.06 11.10
CA VAL A 52 18.12 5.62 11.82
C VAL A 52 17.35 6.86 12.27
N TYR A 53 16.05 6.83 12.04
CA TYR A 53 15.12 7.91 12.33
C TYR A 53 14.02 7.39 13.26
N GLY A 54 13.72 8.19 14.28
CA GLY A 54 12.47 8.10 15.03
C GLY A 54 11.41 8.95 14.34
N ASN A 55 10.23 8.39 14.14
CA ASN A 55 9.13 9.04 13.44
C ASN A 55 7.88 9.02 14.32
N ALA A 56 7.13 10.11 14.31
CA ALA A 56 5.82 10.21 14.93
C ALA A 56 4.86 10.91 13.97
N ALA A 57 3.61 10.47 13.92
CA ALA A 57 2.57 11.11 13.11
C ALA A 57 1.24 11.14 13.85
N LEU A 58 0.48 12.21 13.65
CA LEU A 58 -0.90 12.38 14.09
C LEU A 58 -1.75 12.67 12.87
N ASP A 59 -2.81 11.92 12.64
CA ASP A 59 -3.74 12.17 11.54
C ASP A 59 -5.18 12.27 12.05
N HIS A 60 -5.92 13.23 11.49
CA HIS A 60 -7.38 13.33 11.56
C HIS A 60 -7.94 13.11 10.16
N LYS A 61 -8.84 12.15 10.02
CA LYS A 61 -9.44 11.75 8.75
C LYS A 61 -10.95 11.85 8.82
N THR A 62 -11.56 12.32 7.74
CA THR A 62 -13.01 12.41 7.59
C THR A 62 -13.44 11.70 6.31
N PHE A 63 -14.57 11.02 6.38
CA PHE A 63 -15.13 10.27 5.26
C PHE A 63 -16.63 10.52 5.16
N ASP A 64 -17.11 10.82 3.95
CA ASP A 64 -18.53 10.93 3.63
C ASP A 64 -18.78 10.21 2.30
N ASN A 65 -19.51 9.12 2.35
CA ASN A 65 -19.85 8.32 1.18
C ASN A 65 -21.36 8.28 1.01
N SER A 66 -21.80 8.39 -0.24
CA SER A 66 -23.20 8.44 -0.61
C SER A 66 -23.48 7.54 -1.82
N SER A 67 -24.68 7.00 -1.88
CA SER A 67 -25.18 6.16 -2.98
C SER A 67 -26.67 6.45 -3.18
N GLY A 68 -27.12 6.48 -4.44
CA GLY A 68 -28.53 6.77 -4.77
C GLY A 68 -29.06 8.10 -4.22
N GLY A 69 -28.18 9.10 -4.02
CA GLY A 69 -28.54 10.41 -3.46
C GLY A 69 -28.65 10.47 -1.93
N SER A 70 -28.36 9.37 -1.21
CA SER A 70 -28.36 9.31 0.26
C SER A 70 -26.98 8.99 0.82
N THR A 71 -26.63 9.59 1.96
CA THR A 71 -25.40 9.23 2.69
C THR A 71 -25.51 7.79 3.19
N THR A 72 -24.52 6.96 2.86
CA THR A 72 -24.42 5.57 3.30
C THR A 72 -23.50 5.43 4.51
N THR A 73 -22.42 6.21 4.55
CA THR A 73 -21.49 6.25 5.69
C THR A 73 -20.97 7.66 5.88
N ARG A 74 -20.90 8.15 7.11
CA ARG A 74 -20.23 9.40 7.46
C ARG A 74 -19.51 9.23 8.79
N TYR A 75 -18.20 9.32 8.78
CA TYR A 75 -17.41 9.00 9.97
C TYR A 75 -16.08 9.73 10.01
N GLN A 76 -15.45 9.66 11.18
CA GLN A 76 -14.16 10.28 11.45
C GLN A 76 -13.20 9.26 12.06
N MET A 77 -11.91 9.49 11.85
CA MET A 77 -10.86 8.65 12.42
C MET A 77 -9.70 9.49 12.87
N ASN A 78 -9.20 9.21 14.07
CA ASN A 78 -7.97 9.81 14.58
C ASN A 78 -6.93 8.71 14.75
N THR A 79 -5.69 8.97 14.32
CA THR A 79 -4.58 8.01 14.48
C THR A 79 -3.34 8.67 15.05
N VAL A 80 -2.63 7.91 15.87
CA VAL A 80 -1.30 8.22 16.39
C VAL A 80 -0.36 7.11 15.94
N SER A 81 0.72 7.48 15.26
CA SER A 81 1.73 6.54 14.78
C SER A 81 3.09 6.86 15.40
N LEU A 82 3.80 5.83 15.84
CA LEU A 82 5.19 5.89 16.28
C LEU A 82 5.99 4.83 15.54
N GLY A 83 7.16 5.18 15.04
CA GLY A 83 7.95 4.24 14.26
C GLY A 83 9.44 4.53 14.22
N LEU A 84 10.17 3.49 13.82
CA LEU A 84 11.58 3.55 13.49
C LEU A 84 11.74 3.26 12.00
N SER A 85 12.60 4.01 11.33
CA SER A 85 13.02 3.70 9.97
C SER A 85 14.51 3.91 9.82
N GLY A 86 15.14 3.15 8.95
CA GLY A 86 16.56 3.28 8.75
C GLY A 86 17.03 2.66 7.46
N ASN A 87 18.19 3.12 7.03
CA ASN A 87 18.88 2.60 5.86
C ASN A 87 20.35 2.39 6.19
N THR A 88 20.95 1.38 5.57
CA THR A 88 22.38 1.12 5.67
C THR A 88 22.94 0.71 4.32
N SER A 89 24.17 1.13 4.05
CA SER A 89 24.98 0.68 2.93
C SER A 89 26.14 -0.13 3.47
N ASP A 90 26.42 -1.28 2.86
CA ASP A 90 27.50 -2.17 3.24
C ASP A 90 28.33 -2.59 2.01
N THR A 91 29.47 -3.21 2.27
CA THR A 91 30.40 -3.71 1.25
C THR A 91 30.34 -5.23 1.11
N LEU A 92 29.26 -5.90 1.55
CA LEU A 92 29.12 -7.34 1.40
C LEU A 92 29.00 -7.69 -0.10
N GLY A 93 29.89 -8.53 -0.61
CA GLY A 93 30.00 -8.81 -2.04
C GLY A 93 30.44 -7.57 -2.81
N ALA A 94 29.68 -7.17 -3.84
CA ALA A 94 29.89 -5.90 -4.56
C ALA A 94 29.19 -4.71 -3.88
N GLY A 95 28.80 -4.87 -2.61
CA GLY A 95 28.06 -3.91 -1.81
C GLY A 95 26.54 -4.01 -1.98
N GLY A 96 25.84 -3.34 -1.08
CA GLY A 96 24.39 -3.35 -1.08
C GLY A 96 23.82 -2.23 -0.22
N THR A 97 22.54 -1.96 -0.44
CA THR A 97 21.76 -1.05 0.41
C THR A 97 20.58 -1.79 0.98
N SER A 98 20.32 -1.56 2.26
CA SER A 98 19.19 -2.12 2.97
C SER A 98 18.38 -1.01 3.61
N PHE A 99 17.07 -1.19 3.62
CA PHE A 99 16.12 -0.35 4.33
C PHE A 99 15.25 -1.22 5.22
N ALA A 100 14.90 -0.71 6.39
CA ALA A 100 13.89 -1.31 7.25
C ALA A 100 13.05 -0.22 7.93
N SER A 101 11.78 -0.53 8.18
CA SER A 101 10.90 0.29 9.00
C SER A 101 9.93 -0.56 9.81
N LEU A 102 9.55 -0.02 10.96
CA LEU A 102 8.56 -0.56 11.86
C LEU A 102 7.73 0.60 12.41
N THR A 103 6.41 0.55 12.24
CA THR A 103 5.49 1.60 12.69
C THR A 103 4.32 0.97 13.42
N LEU A 104 4.15 1.34 14.67
CA LEU A 104 2.96 1.05 15.46
C LEU A 104 1.98 2.22 15.31
N THR A 105 0.75 1.93 14.92
CA THR A 105 -0.33 2.89 14.85
C THR A 105 -1.44 2.47 15.79
N THR A 106 -1.93 3.41 16.59
CA THR A 106 -3.20 3.26 17.32
C THR A 106 -4.17 4.32 16.83
N GLY A 107 -5.46 4.02 16.84
CA GLY A 107 -6.46 4.98 16.41
C GLY A 107 -7.84 4.67 16.94
N HIS A 108 -8.76 5.57 16.64
CA HIS A 108 -10.16 5.45 17.02
C HIS A 108 -11.05 5.82 15.83
N VAL A 109 -11.93 4.90 15.44
CA VAL A 109 -12.94 5.09 14.40
C VAL A 109 -14.25 5.50 15.08
N ASN A 110 -14.73 6.71 14.78
CA ASN A 110 -16.00 7.21 15.31
C ASN A 110 -17.10 7.12 14.23
N LEU A 111 -18.04 6.18 14.41
CA LEU A 111 -19.21 6.01 13.56
C LEU A 111 -20.48 6.66 14.12
N ASP A 112 -20.40 7.49 15.18
CA ASP A 112 -21.57 8.06 15.83
C ASP A 112 -22.43 8.87 14.84
N GLY A 113 -23.72 8.49 14.75
CA GLY A 113 -24.66 9.12 13.82
C GLY A 113 -24.47 8.71 12.36
N SER A 114 -23.52 7.82 12.06
CA SER A 114 -23.36 7.24 10.73
C SER A 114 -24.47 6.23 10.44
N PRO A 115 -25.10 6.25 9.25
CA PRO A 115 -26.14 5.29 8.89
C PRO A 115 -25.72 3.81 9.00
N ASN A 116 -24.43 3.51 8.82
CA ASN A 116 -23.89 2.16 8.91
C ASN A 116 -23.50 1.71 10.34
N GLN A 117 -23.66 2.55 11.37
CA GLN A 117 -23.20 2.25 12.74
C GLN A 117 -23.76 0.91 13.28
N GLY A 118 -25.07 0.69 13.13
CA GLY A 118 -25.71 -0.54 13.60
C GLY A 118 -25.28 -1.78 12.80
N ALA A 119 -25.11 -1.64 11.49
CA ALA A 119 -24.65 -2.73 10.63
C ALA A 119 -23.20 -3.12 10.93
N ASP A 120 -22.31 -2.15 11.17
CA ASP A 120 -20.92 -2.41 11.57
C ASP A 120 -20.85 -3.14 12.92
N ALA A 121 -21.63 -2.70 13.92
CA ALA A 121 -21.66 -3.33 15.24
C ALA A 121 -22.08 -4.81 15.21
N ALA A 122 -22.91 -5.19 14.24
CA ALA A 122 -23.37 -6.56 14.01
C ALA A 122 -22.47 -7.39 13.08
N SER A 123 -21.43 -6.80 12.48
CA SER A 123 -20.60 -7.46 11.46
C SER A 123 -19.09 -7.22 11.68
N THR A 124 -18.47 -6.36 10.89
CA THR A 124 -17.03 -6.13 10.88
C THR A 124 -16.51 -5.45 12.14
N GLN A 125 -17.37 -4.78 12.91
CA GLN A 125 -17.02 -4.14 14.18
C GLN A 125 -15.77 -3.26 14.07
N THR A 126 -15.69 -2.43 13.02
CA THR A 126 -14.56 -1.53 12.78
C THR A 126 -14.54 -0.34 13.73
N ALA A 127 -15.70 0.10 14.21
CA ALA A 127 -15.84 1.20 15.16
C ALA A 127 -15.01 1.03 16.44
N GLY A 128 -14.61 2.15 17.05
CA GLY A 128 -13.86 2.17 18.31
C GLY A 128 -12.35 2.12 18.12
N GLN A 129 -11.64 1.71 19.17
CA GLN A 129 -10.18 1.71 19.21
C GLN A 129 -9.60 0.56 18.38
N PHE A 130 -8.51 0.83 17.67
CA PHE A 130 -7.70 -0.18 16.99
C PHE A 130 -6.20 0.06 17.22
N SER A 131 -5.43 -0.98 16.96
CA SER A 131 -3.98 -0.89 16.81
C SER A 131 -3.53 -1.74 15.64
N LYS A 132 -2.46 -1.32 14.98
CA LYS A 132 -1.82 -2.06 13.90
C LYS A 132 -0.32 -1.84 13.91
N LEU A 133 0.42 -2.86 13.47
CA LEU A 133 1.85 -2.82 13.28
C LEU A 133 2.16 -2.97 11.79
N ARG A 134 2.81 -1.98 11.19
CA ARG A 134 3.34 -2.06 9.83
C ARG A 134 4.84 -2.27 9.87
N PHE A 135 5.33 -3.17 9.03
CA PHE A 135 6.76 -3.39 8.84
C PHE A 135 7.09 -3.41 7.36
N ALA A 136 8.29 -2.95 7.03
CA ALA A 136 8.85 -3.10 5.70
C ALA A 136 10.36 -3.32 5.80
N ALA A 137 10.90 -4.15 4.93
CA ALA A 137 12.33 -4.35 4.77
C ALA A 137 12.64 -4.58 3.29
N ASN A 138 13.75 -4.05 2.82
CA ASN A 138 14.25 -4.37 1.48
C ASN A 138 15.78 -4.36 1.44
N ARG A 139 16.32 -5.06 0.45
CA ARG A 139 17.73 -5.06 0.12
C ARG A 139 17.92 -5.01 -1.39
N LEU A 140 18.74 -4.06 -1.85
CA LEU A 140 19.37 -4.10 -3.16
C LEU A 140 20.79 -4.62 -2.99
N GLN A 141 21.08 -5.79 -3.54
CA GLN A 141 22.39 -6.41 -3.54
C GLN A 141 23.01 -6.26 -4.94
N THR A 142 24.15 -5.60 -5.03
CA THR A 142 24.94 -5.59 -6.25
C THR A 142 25.64 -6.94 -6.40
N ILE A 143 25.52 -7.54 -7.59
CA ILE A 143 26.17 -8.81 -7.95
C ILE A 143 27.40 -8.54 -8.85
N SER A 144 27.25 -7.61 -9.80
CA SER A 144 28.33 -7.13 -10.69
C SER A 144 28.05 -5.69 -11.13
N GLU A 145 28.92 -5.10 -11.94
CA GLU A 145 28.77 -3.73 -12.48
C GLU A 145 27.44 -3.48 -13.20
N ARG A 146 26.80 -4.54 -13.72
CA ARG A 146 25.55 -4.43 -14.49
C ARG A 146 24.40 -5.22 -13.89
N LEU A 147 24.61 -5.98 -12.82
CA LEU A 147 23.61 -6.91 -12.31
C LEU A 147 23.38 -6.68 -10.82
N ALA A 148 22.12 -6.54 -10.43
CA ALA A 148 21.70 -6.42 -9.05
C ALA A 148 20.44 -7.26 -8.77
N VAL A 149 20.31 -7.72 -7.53
CA VAL A 149 19.10 -8.39 -7.03
C VAL A 149 18.44 -7.48 -6.01
N PHE A 150 17.14 -7.27 -6.16
CA PHE A 150 16.33 -6.55 -5.19
C PHE A 150 15.33 -7.50 -4.55
N VAL A 151 15.24 -7.46 -3.23
CA VAL A 151 14.24 -8.20 -2.45
C VAL A 151 13.52 -7.20 -1.56
N SER A 152 12.19 -7.27 -1.52
CA SER A 152 11.38 -6.52 -0.56
C SER A 152 10.37 -7.42 0.15
N LEU A 153 10.08 -7.05 1.39
CA LEU A 153 9.05 -7.62 2.22
C LEU A 153 8.35 -6.46 2.93
N SER A 154 7.02 -6.48 2.95
CA SER A 154 6.21 -5.56 3.75
C SER A 154 5.01 -6.29 4.32
N GLY A 155 4.46 -5.77 5.40
CA GLY A 155 3.27 -6.35 5.99
C GLY A 155 2.61 -5.48 7.04
N GLN A 156 1.44 -5.95 7.45
CA GLN A 156 0.59 -5.34 8.43
C GLN A 156 -0.01 -6.42 9.32
N LEU A 157 0.08 -6.22 10.63
CA LEU A 157 -0.67 -6.96 11.65
C LEU A 157 -1.67 -6.01 12.29
N ALA A 158 -2.83 -6.51 12.71
CA ALA A 158 -3.89 -5.71 13.31
C ALA A 158 -4.40 -6.37 14.59
N GLY A 159 -4.81 -5.56 15.56
CA GLY A 159 -5.44 -6.06 16.79
C GLY A 159 -6.94 -6.32 16.64
N LYS A 160 -7.54 -5.96 15.50
CA LYS A 160 -8.96 -6.16 15.17
C LYS A 160 -9.21 -5.96 13.68
N ASN A 161 -10.46 -6.15 13.27
CA ASN A 161 -10.93 -5.75 11.94
C ASN A 161 -10.71 -4.25 11.72
N LEU A 162 -10.14 -3.91 10.58
CA LEU A 162 -9.83 -2.53 10.23
C LEU A 162 -10.84 -1.94 9.23
N ASP A 163 -11.11 -0.66 9.40
CA ASP A 163 -11.76 0.18 8.38
C ASP A 163 -10.97 0.13 7.06
N SER A 164 -11.66 0.28 5.92
CA SER A 164 -11.04 0.15 4.60
C SER A 164 -9.87 1.11 4.38
N GLY A 165 -9.92 2.32 4.97
CA GLY A 165 -8.82 3.29 4.90
C GLY A 165 -7.53 2.82 5.60
N GLU A 166 -7.61 1.82 6.48
CA GLU A 166 -6.49 1.33 7.28
C GLU A 166 -6.03 -0.08 6.91
N ARG A 167 -6.73 -0.75 5.98
CA ARG A 167 -6.40 -2.10 5.49
C ARG A 167 -5.10 -2.14 4.70
N PHE A 168 -4.58 -3.35 4.55
CA PHE A 168 -3.45 -3.69 3.68
C PHE A 168 -4.00 -4.25 2.36
N TYR A 169 -3.49 -3.76 1.23
CA TYR A 169 -3.93 -4.15 -0.10
C TYR A 169 -2.77 -4.75 -0.88
N LEU A 170 -3.03 -5.86 -1.57
CA LEU A 170 -2.00 -6.56 -2.34
C LEU A 170 -1.88 -6.06 -3.77
N GLY A 171 -2.99 -5.70 -4.42
CA GLY A 171 -2.97 -5.36 -5.84
C GLY A 171 -2.48 -3.95 -6.15
N GLY A 172 -1.92 -3.78 -7.35
CA GLY A 172 -1.53 -2.49 -7.90
C GLY A 172 -0.04 -2.38 -8.27
N PRO A 173 0.39 -1.23 -8.78
CA PRO A 173 1.75 -1.04 -9.32
C PRO A 173 2.84 -1.10 -8.24
N SER A 174 2.50 -0.83 -6.97
CA SER A 174 3.39 -0.97 -5.80
C SER A 174 3.15 -2.26 -5.01
N GLY A 175 2.27 -3.13 -5.50
CA GLY A 175 1.88 -4.41 -4.90
C GLY A 175 2.26 -5.59 -5.80
N VAL A 176 1.38 -6.59 -5.87
CA VAL A 176 1.40 -7.62 -6.91
C VAL A 176 0.95 -6.98 -8.22
N ARG A 177 1.92 -6.61 -9.05
CA ARG A 177 1.73 -5.77 -10.25
C ARG A 177 0.77 -6.33 -11.30
N ALA A 178 0.50 -7.63 -11.26
CA ALA A 178 -0.41 -8.31 -12.17
C ALA A 178 -1.91 -8.07 -11.85
N TYR A 179 -2.23 -7.41 -10.74
CA TYR A 179 -3.61 -7.18 -10.28
C TYR A 179 -3.93 -5.68 -10.22
N PRO A 180 -5.21 -5.31 -10.31
CA PRO A 180 -5.60 -3.90 -10.20
C PRO A 180 -5.30 -3.33 -8.82
N GLY A 181 -5.30 -1.99 -8.74
CA GLY A 181 -5.14 -1.31 -7.47
C GLY A 181 -6.24 -1.72 -6.48
N SER A 182 -5.87 -1.85 -5.21
CA SER A 182 -6.79 -2.21 -4.12
C SER A 182 -7.41 -3.61 -4.23
N GLU A 183 -6.87 -4.49 -5.09
CA GLU A 183 -7.25 -5.91 -5.09
C GLU A 183 -6.75 -6.62 -3.83
N ALA A 184 -7.56 -7.55 -3.31
CA ALA A 184 -7.30 -8.32 -2.09
C ALA A 184 -6.89 -7.42 -0.89
N GLY A 185 -7.86 -6.67 -0.36
CA GLY A 185 -7.71 -5.90 0.86
C GLY A 185 -8.03 -6.69 2.12
N GLY A 186 -7.23 -6.52 3.16
CA GLY A 186 -7.46 -7.17 4.45
C GLY A 186 -6.94 -6.39 5.66
N SER A 187 -7.40 -6.77 6.84
CA SER A 187 -6.93 -6.18 8.10
C SER A 187 -5.46 -6.48 8.35
N GLU A 188 -5.01 -7.65 7.89
CA GLU A 188 -3.63 -8.13 8.00
C GLU A 188 -3.13 -8.59 6.64
N GLY A 189 -1.82 -8.53 6.44
CA GLY A 189 -1.23 -9.11 5.24
C GLY A 189 0.27 -8.95 5.13
N THR A 190 0.81 -9.63 4.14
CA THR A 190 2.23 -9.62 3.79
C THR A 190 2.38 -9.59 2.28
N LEU A 191 3.35 -8.84 1.79
CA LEU A 191 3.72 -8.72 0.39
C LEU A 191 5.24 -8.87 0.26
N ALA A 192 5.67 -9.71 -0.66
CA ALA A 192 7.06 -9.90 -1.02
C ALA A 192 7.28 -9.68 -2.52
N SER A 193 8.43 -9.12 -2.87
CA SER A 193 8.87 -8.96 -4.26
C SER A 193 10.31 -9.35 -4.41
N LEU A 194 10.62 -10.02 -5.51
CA LEU A 194 11.96 -10.36 -5.96
C LEU A 194 12.17 -9.79 -7.35
N GLU A 195 13.25 -9.05 -7.54
CA GLU A 195 13.64 -8.51 -8.85
C GLU A 195 15.09 -8.82 -9.18
N LEU A 196 15.34 -9.17 -10.43
CA LEU A 196 16.66 -9.22 -11.04
C LEU A 196 16.78 -8.03 -12.00
N ARG A 197 17.70 -7.11 -11.71
CA ARG A 197 17.90 -5.87 -12.46
C ARG A 197 19.21 -5.94 -13.24
N TRP A 198 19.10 -5.76 -14.55
CA TRP A 198 20.23 -5.78 -15.47
C TRP A 198 20.35 -4.46 -16.23
N GLN A 199 21.47 -3.77 -16.04
CA GLN A 199 21.86 -2.60 -16.80
C GLN A 199 22.40 -3.04 -18.17
N SER A 200 21.52 -3.17 -19.17
CA SER A 200 21.89 -3.68 -20.49
C SER A 200 22.72 -2.68 -21.30
N ALA A 201 22.45 -1.39 -21.15
CA ALA A 201 23.18 -0.27 -21.76
C ALA A 201 23.12 0.97 -20.86
N PRO A 202 23.97 2.00 -21.07
CA PRO A 202 23.88 3.25 -20.32
C PRO A 202 22.46 3.85 -20.40
N GLY A 203 21.84 4.07 -19.23
CA GLY A 203 20.48 4.62 -19.16
C GLY A 203 19.36 3.65 -19.49
N ILE A 204 19.64 2.37 -19.75
CA ILE A 204 18.64 1.31 -19.99
C ILE A 204 18.79 0.19 -18.96
N GLN A 205 17.75 -0.05 -18.17
CA GLN A 205 17.66 -1.14 -17.22
C GLN A 205 16.50 -2.07 -17.58
N LEU A 206 16.79 -3.36 -17.67
CA LEU A 206 15.81 -4.42 -17.79
C LEU A 206 15.63 -5.09 -16.43
N THR A 207 14.40 -5.36 -16.04
CA THR A 207 14.08 -6.00 -14.76
C THR A 207 13.16 -7.17 -14.97
N GLY A 208 13.54 -8.36 -14.49
CA GLY A 208 12.62 -9.48 -14.32
C GLY A 208 12.15 -9.53 -12.87
N PHE A 209 10.86 -9.78 -12.62
CA PHE A 209 10.34 -9.78 -11.26
C PHE A 209 9.31 -10.87 -10.99
N TYR A 210 9.16 -11.20 -9.71
CA TYR A 210 8.11 -12.03 -9.14
C TYR A 210 7.56 -11.37 -7.86
N ASP A 211 6.24 -11.22 -7.79
CA ASP A 211 5.51 -10.65 -6.67
C ASP A 211 4.56 -11.69 -6.09
N THR A 212 4.47 -11.74 -4.77
CA THR A 212 3.54 -12.60 -4.05
C THR A 212 3.07 -11.94 -2.77
N GLY A 213 1.82 -12.16 -2.39
CA GLY A 213 1.32 -11.67 -1.12
C GLY A 213 0.10 -12.43 -0.65
N SER A 214 -0.19 -12.31 0.64
CA SER A 214 -1.40 -12.85 1.24
C SER A 214 -1.98 -11.88 2.25
N VAL A 215 -3.31 -11.85 2.36
CA VAL A 215 -4.05 -11.06 3.34
C VAL A 215 -5.02 -11.93 4.10
N THR A 216 -5.27 -11.54 5.35
CA THR A 216 -6.45 -11.97 6.11
C THR A 216 -7.48 -10.84 6.03
N VAL A 217 -8.64 -11.09 5.44
CA VAL A 217 -9.66 -10.06 5.16
C VAL A 217 -10.11 -9.42 6.47
N ASN A 218 -10.60 -10.24 7.40
CA ASN A 218 -11.02 -9.84 8.73
C ASN A 218 -10.17 -10.57 9.79
N HIS A 219 -9.59 -9.82 10.73
CA HIS A 219 -8.94 -10.41 11.91
C HIS A 219 -9.95 -11.26 12.71
N ASN A 220 -11.16 -10.74 12.92
CA ASN A 220 -12.29 -11.44 13.52
C ASN A 220 -13.34 -11.73 12.44
N ASN A 221 -13.47 -12.99 12.02
CA ASN A 221 -14.35 -13.40 10.92
C ASN A 221 -15.59 -14.19 11.37
N ASP A 222 -15.92 -14.13 12.67
CA ASP A 222 -17.09 -14.81 13.25
C ASP A 222 -18.27 -13.83 13.37
N PHE A 223 -18.94 -13.57 12.25
CA PHE A 223 -20.14 -12.76 12.19
C PHE A 223 -21.01 -13.15 10.99
N ALA A 224 -22.30 -12.81 11.04
CA ALA A 224 -23.23 -13.11 9.96
C ALA A 224 -22.84 -12.37 8.67
N GLY A 225 -22.69 -13.10 7.57
CA GLY A 225 -22.26 -12.53 6.28
C GLY A 225 -20.74 -12.37 6.13
N ALA A 226 -19.95 -12.90 7.07
CA ALA A 226 -18.50 -12.96 6.91
C ALA A 226 -18.10 -13.77 5.66
N PRO A 227 -17.02 -13.39 4.95
CA PRO A 227 -16.53 -14.14 3.80
C PRO A 227 -16.15 -15.56 4.22
N ALA A 228 -16.59 -16.55 3.44
CA ALA A 228 -16.22 -17.95 3.65
C ALA A 228 -14.70 -18.16 3.49
N LEU A 229 -14.08 -17.45 2.54
CA LEU A 229 -12.63 -17.41 2.38
C LEU A 229 -12.07 -16.13 3.01
N ASN A 230 -11.52 -16.26 4.22
CA ASN A 230 -10.93 -15.14 4.94
C ASN A 230 -9.45 -14.88 4.59
N ARG A 231 -8.81 -15.77 3.82
CA ARG A 231 -7.40 -15.63 3.42
C ARG A 231 -7.28 -15.61 1.90
N LEU A 232 -6.77 -14.50 1.37
CA LEU A 232 -6.57 -14.30 -0.06
C LEU A 232 -5.07 -14.25 -0.35
N SER A 233 -4.66 -14.78 -1.50
CA SER A 233 -3.27 -14.72 -1.96
C SER A 233 -3.21 -14.36 -3.43
N LEU A 234 -2.30 -13.46 -3.80
CA LEU A 234 -2.09 -13.00 -5.17
C LEU A 234 -0.64 -13.28 -5.58
N GLN A 235 -0.43 -13.66 -6.84
CA GLN A 235 0.90 -13.92 -7.38
C GLN A 235 1.03 -13.41 -8.82
N GLY A 236 2.19 -12.87 -9.17
CA GLY A 236 2.46 -12.40 -10.52
C GLY A 236 3.94 -12.34 -10.83
N ALA A 237 4.27 -12.40 -12.11
CA ALA A 237 5.62 -12.21 -12.60
C ALA A 237 5.61 -11.33 -13.85
N GLY A 238 6.76 -10.75 -14.19
CA GLY A 238 6.80 -9.90 -15.37
C GLY A 238 8.16 -9.31 -15.66
N LEU A 239 8.14 -8.37 -16.61
CA LEU A 239 9.29 -7.63 -17.09
C LEU A 239 9.03 -6.13 -16.97
N ALA A 240 10.07 -5.38 -16.62
CA ALA A 240 10.05 -3.92 -16.71
C ALA A 240 11.26 -3.41 -17.50
N LEU A 241 11.01 -2.38 -18.29
CA LEU A 241 12.02 -1.59 -19.00
C LEU A 241 12.01 -0.20 -18.39
N GLU A 242 13.16 0.22 -17.86
CA GLU A 242 13.40 1.59 -17.43
C GLU A 242 14.44 2.22 -18.37
N ALA A 243 14.10 3.38 -18.91
CA ALA A 243 14.94 4.09 -19.87
C ALA A 243 15.00 5.58 -19.52
N LYS A 244 16.22 6.13 -19.55
CA LYS A 244 16.43 7.57 -19.60
C LYS A 244 16.09 8.07 -21.00
N ALA A 245 14.95 8.73 -21.14
CA ALA A 245 14.51 9.38 -22.36
C ALA A 245 14.81 10.88 -22.26
N PHE A 246 15.45 11.44 -23.29
CA PHE A 246 15.94 12.82 -23.27
C PHE A 246 16.87 13.08 -22.07
N SER A 247 17.37 14.31 -21.90
CA SER A 247 18.36 14.62 -20.85
C SER A 247 17.82 14.58 -19.41
N ALA A 248 16.50 14.38 -19.21
CA ALA A 248 15.91 14.45 -17.87
C ALA A 248 14.71 13.53 -17.59
N VAL A 249 14.11 12.84 -18.58
CA VAL A 249 12.89 12.03 -18.31
C VAL A 249 13.27 10.57 -18.03
N ASN A 250 12.81 10.02 -16.92
CA ASN A 250 12.86 8.58 -16.67
C ASN A 250 11.52 7.97 -17.05
N LEU A 251 11.52 7.06 -18.03
CA LEU A 251 10.35 6.29 -18.44
C LEU A 251 10.45 4.87 -17.89
N LYS A 252 9.35 4.35 -17.36
CA LYS A 252 9.23 2.96 -16.92
C LYS A 252 8.01 2.31 -17.54
N LEU A 253 8.23 1.27 -18.32
CA LEU A 253 7.19 0.40 -18.86
C LEU A 253 7.26 -0.94 -18.13
N THR A 254 6.14 -1.42 -17.61
CA THR A 254 6.04 -2.71 -16.92
C THR A 254 4.97 -3.56 -17.58
N TRP A 255 5.31 -4.80 -17.92
CA TRP A 255 4.36 -5.86 -18.24
C TRP A 255 4.34 -6.86 -17.09
N ALA A 256 3.16 -7.12 -16.54
CA ALA A 256 2.94 -8.05 -15.44
C ALA A 256 1.88 -9.07 -15.83
N ARG A 257 2.15 -10.35 -15.56
CA ARG A 257 1.24 -11.46 -15.81
C ARG A 257 0.85 -12.15 -14.53
N ARG A 258 -0.44 -12.40 -14.37
CA ARG A 258 -1.01 -13.13 -13.24
C ARG A 258 -0.55 -14.59 -13.24
N ILE A 259 -0.24 -15.12 -12.06
CA ILE A 259 -0.01 -16.54 -11.82
C ILE A 259 -1.13 -17.07 -10.93
N GLY A 260 -1.89 -18.05 -11.42
CA GLY A 260 -3.09 -18.57 -10.76
C GLY A 260 -4.36 -17.76 -11.06
N GLU A 261 -5.39 -18.01 -10.27
CA GLU A 261 -6.69 -17.35 -10.39
C GLU A 261 -6.88 -16.30 -9.27
N ASN A 262 -7.83 -15.38 -9.45
CA ASN A 262 -8.20 -14.49 -8.36
C ASN A 262 -9.01 -15.31 -7.32
N PRO A 263 -8.55 -15.42 -6.06
CA PRO A 263 -9.26 -16.20 -5.05
C PRO A 263 -10.59 -15.55 -4.60
N ASN A 264 -10.82 -14.28 -4.92
CA ASN A 264 -12.04 -13.55 -4.56
C ASN A 264 -12.56 -12.72 -5.75
N PRO A 265 -13.03 -13.38 -6.82
CA PRO A 265 -13.64 -12.66 -7.94
C PRO A 265 -14.96 -12.01 -7.49
N ALA A 266 -15.35 -10.93 -8.17
CA ALA A 266 -16.70 -10.39 -8.13
C ALA A 266 -17.72 -11.47 -8.56
N SER A 267 -19.01 -11.26 -8.28
CA SER A 267 -20.08 -12.17 -8.67
C SER A 267 -20.15 -12.46 -10.17
N THR A 268 -19.57 -11.59 -11.00
CA THR A 268 -19.44 -11.73 -12.45
C THR A 268 -18.25 -12.60 -12.90
N GLY A 269 -17.41 -13.07 -11.97
CA GLY A 269 -16.17 -13.80 -12.25
C GLY A 269 -14.95 -12.91 -12.54
N ASN A 270 -15.13 -11.58 -12.54
CA ASN A 270 -14.08 -10.60 -12.77
C ASN A 270 -13.35 -10.23 -11.47
N ASP A 271 -12.25 -9.48 -11.56
CA ASP A 271 -11.59 -8.82 -10.43
C ASP A 271 -12.49 -7.72 -9.82
N GLN A 272 -12.10 -7.17 -8.67
CA GLN A 272 -12.91 -6.17 -7.94
C GLN A 272 -13.07 -4.85 -8.72
N ASP A 273 -12.19 -4.58 -9.70
CA ASP A 273 -12.32 -3.45 -10.63
C ASP A 273 -13.28 -3.72 -11.81
N GLY A 274 -13.87 -4.92 -11.88
CA GLY A 274 -14.75 -5.35 -12.95
C GLY A 274 -14.04 -5.90 -14.18
N THR A 275 -12.71 -5.97 -14.20
CA THR A 275 -11.92 -6.50 -15.32
C THR A 275 -11.46 -7.94 -15.08
N LEU A 276 -11.02 -8.66 -16.11
CA LEU A 276 -10.35 -9.97 -15.97
C LEU A 276 -9.02 -9.98 -16.73
N LEU A 277 -8.21 -8.95 -16.49
CA LEU A 277 -6.94 -8.78 -17.20
C LEU A 277 -5.86 -9.70 -16.62
N ARG A 278 -5.50 -10.72 -17.40
CA ARG A 278 -4.38 -11.63 -17.07
C ARG A 278 -3.02 -11.00 -17.31
N ASP A 279 -2.95 -10.08 -18.27
CA ASP A 279 -1.78 -9.30 -18.63
C ASP A 279 -2.06 -7.82 -18.37
N ARG A 280 -1.22 -7.19 -17.56
CA ARG A 280 -1.38 -5.80 -17.13
C ARG A 280 -0.14 -4.99 -17.52
N PHE A 281 -0.39 -3.79 -18.01
CA PHE A 281 0.66 -2.85 -18.41
C PHE A 281 0.61 -1.60 -17.55
N TRP A 282 1.77 -1.18 -17.05
CA TRP A 282 1.95 0.08 -16.32
C TRP A 282 2.94 0.95 -17.06
N LEU A 283 2.63 2.24 -17.18
CA LEU A 283 3.51 3.25 -17.73
C LEU A 283 3.65 4.39 -16.72
N SER A 284 4.89 4.75 -16.39
CA SER A 284 5.18 5.95 -15.61
C SER A 284 6.29 6.77 -16.25
N ALA A 285 6.22 8.09 -16.08
CA ALA A 285 7.22 9.05 -16.50
C ALA A 285 7.53 9.97 -15.32
N THR A 286 8.82 10.13 -15.00
CA THR A 286 9.28 11.02 -13.92
C THR A 286 10.26 12.03 -14.49
N LEU A 287 9.96 13.31 -14.29
CA LEU A 287 10.83 14.44 -14.60
C LEU A 287 11.31 15.06 -13.27
N PRO A 288 12.58 14.84 -12.87
CA PRO A 288 13.13 15.50 -11.70
C PRO A 288 13.34 17.00 -12.01
N PHE A 289 12.91 17.85 -11.08
CA PHE A 289 13.11 19.30 -11.09
C PHE A 289 13.97 19.74 -9.91
#